data_AF-A0A6J6KH46-F1
#
_entry.id   AF-A0A6J6KH46-F1
#
_cell.length_a   1.000
_cell.length_b   1.000
_cell.length_c   1.000
_cell.angle_alpha   90.00
_cell.angle_beta   90.00
_cell.angle_gamma   90.00
#
_symmetry.space_group_name_H-M   'P 1'
#
loop_
_entity.id
_entity.type
_entity.pdbx_description
1 polymer ?
#
loop_
_entity_poly.entity_id
_entity_poly.type
_entity_poly.pdbx_seq_one_letter_code
_entity_poly.pdbx_strand_id
1 'polypeptide(L)'
;MLPADVLTVTADGAPLTKNVPSNLVYRKGVTIATSSQSGLTPEVSSATPDCSYANGVITALKGSGLCALSIKTAGNASFAPTSANYPFYVGLGEQSIPQFAAKVKKGKTLTLLAESSFGEKITFTTASKNCSIKGNKVKALKKGNCVVVARAAGKTDFWKPLVRNFTIKIS
;
A
#
# COMPACT_ATOMS: atom_id res chain seq x y z
N MET A 1 8.03 -33.01 -29.60
CA MET A 1 8.29 -32.08 -28.47
C MET A 1 7.02 -31.28 -28.25
N LEU A 2 6.47 -31.27 -27.03
CA LEU A 2 5.27 -30.49 -26.72
C LEU A 2 5.63 -28.99 -26.65
N PRO A 3 4.72 -28.07 -27.04
CA PRO A 3 4.92 -26.65 -26.82
C PRO A 3 5.00 -26.34 -25.33
N ALA A 4 5.78 -25.33 -24.95
CA ALA A 4 5.81 -24.84 -23.58
C ALA A 4 4.44 -24.28 -23.19
N ASP A 5 4.00 -24.56 -21.97
CA ASP A 5 2.79 -23.94 -21.42
C ASP A 5 2.97 -22.42 -21.30
N VAL A 6 1.89 -21.67 -21.53
CA VAL A 6 1.90 -20.21 -21.54
C VAL A 6 1.17 -19.70 -20.30
N LEU A 7 1.90 -18.95 -19.47
CA LEU A 7 1.37 -18.34 -18.25
C LEU A 7 0.85 -16.92 -18.54
N THR A 8 -0.36 -16.62 -18.09
CA THR A 8 -0.86 -15.25 -17.98
C THR A 8 -0.89 -14.87 -16.50
N VAL A 9 -0.27 -13.75 -16.16
CA VAL A 9 -0.12 -13.31 -14.76
C VAL A 9 -0.49 -11.83 -14.67
N THR A 10 -1.31 -11.50 -13.67
CA THR A 10 -1.64 -10.10 -13.35
C THR A 10 -1.39 -9.78 -11.89
N ALA A 11 -1.08 -8.51 -11.63
CA ALA A 11 -0.93 -7.90 -10.32
C ALA A 11 -1.97 -6.78 -10.19
N ASP A 12 -2.94 -6.93 -9.27
CA ASP A 12 -4.11 -6.06 -9.14
C ASP A 12 -4.82 -5.81 -10.49
N GLY A 13 -4.87 -6.84 -11.35
CA GLY A 13 -5.46 -6.77 -12.69
C GLY A 13 -4.54 -6.23 -13.79
N ALA A 14 -3.38 -5.64 -13.46
CA ALA A 14 -2.40 -5.20 -14.46
C ALA A 14 -1.52 -6.39 -14.92
N PRO A 15 -1.30 -6.59 -16.23
CA PRO A 15 -0.49 -7.71 -16.72
C PRO A 15 0.97 -7.57 -16.30
N LEU A 16 1.57 -8.69 -15.87
CA LEU A 16 3.01 -8.80 -15.65
C LEU A 16 3.69 -9.43 -16.87
N THR A 17 4.89 -8.96 -17.16
CA THR A 17 5.74 -9.55 -18.20
C THR A 17 6.86 -10.35 -17.56
N LYS A 18 7.07 -11.59 -18.03
CA LYS A 18 8.14 -12.47 -17.53
C LYS A 18 9.48 -11.75 -17.55
N ASN A 19 10.21 -11.82 -16.44
CA ASN A 19 11.53 -11.19 -16.23
C ASN A 19 11.55 -9.66 -16.34
N VAL A 20 10.40 -8.98 -16.40
CA VAL A 20 10.32 -7.52 -16.38
C VAL A 20 9.89 -7.05 -14.99
N PRO A 21 10.67 -6.17 -14.34
CA PRO A 21 10.32 -5.67 -13.02
C PRO A 21 9.02 -4.87 -12.98
N SER A 22 8.19 -5.15 -11.98
CA SER A 22 7.11 -4.28 -11.52
C SER A 22 7.48 -3.62 -10.18
N ASN A 23 6.52 -2.99 -9.50
CA ASN A 23 6.75 -2.31 -8.23
C ASN A 23 5.84 -2.84 -7.13
N LEU A 24 6.40 -2.98 -5.92
CA LEU A 24 5.67 -3.17 -4.67
C LEU A 24 6.03 -2.04 -3.70
N VAL A 25 5.13 -1.76 -2.76
CA VAL A 25 5.42 -0.87 -1.63
C VAL A 25 5.18 -1.62 -0.33
N TYR A 26 6.00 -1.31 0.68
CA TYR A 26 5.94 -1.99 1.98
C TYR A 26 4.52 -2.00 2.58
N ARG A 27 4.10 -3.17 3.09
CA ARG A 27 2.76 -3.44 3.67
C ARG A 27 1.56 -3.23 2.75
N LYS A 28 1.75 -2.97 1.47
CA LYS A 28 0.66 -3.03 0.50
C LYS A 28 0.63 -4.41 -0.13
N GLY A 29 -0.41 -5.17 0.17
CA GLY A 29 -0.69 -6.43 -0.51
C GLY A 29 -1.09 -6.17 -1.97
N VAL A 30 -0.60 -7.01 -2.87
CA VAL A 30 -0.96 -7.01 -4.30
C VAL A 30 -1.53 -8.37 -4.66
N THR A 31 -2.72 -8.36 -5.26
CA THR A 31 -3.42 -9.58 -5.65
C THR A 31 -2.81 -10.12 -6.93
N ILE A 32 -2.38 -11.38 -6.89
CA ILE A 32 -1.85 -12.10 -8.04
C ILE A 32 -2.93 -13.02 -8.59
N ALA A 33 -3.29 -12.82 -9.85
CA ALA A 33 -4.10 -13.77 -10.60
C ALA A 33 -3.24 -14.45 -11.65
N THR A 34 -3.43 -15.76 -11.82
CA THR A 34 -2.67 -16.56 -12.78
C THR A 34 -3.61 -17.48 -13.55
N SER A 35 -3.26 -17.72 -14.81
CA SER A 35 -3.85 -18.78 -15.63
C SER A 35 -2.79 -19.39 -16.53
N SER A 36 -3.07 -20.60 -17.01
CA SER A 36 -2.24 -21.30 -17.98
C SER A 36 -3.05 -21.67 -19.22
N GLN A 37 -2.40 -21.75 -20.37
CA GLN A 37 -3.03 -22.23 -21.59
C GLN A 37 -3.40 -23.72 -21.49
N SER A 38 -2.68 -24.48 -20.68
CA SER A 38 -2.98 -25.89 -20.41
C SER A 38 -4.21 -26.11 -19.52
N GLY A 39 -4.79 -25.05 -18.93
CA GLY A 39 -5.91 -25.14 -17.99
C GLY A 39 -5.54 -25.64 -16.59
N LEU A 40 -4.25 -25.85 -16.32
CA LEU A 40 -3.76 -26.22 -14.98
C LEU A 40 -3.65 -24.99 -14.08
N THR A 41 -3.94 -25.14 -12.80
CA THR A 41 -3.66 -24.10 -11.81
C THR A 41 -2.15 -23.96 -11.62
N PRO A 42 -1.54 -22.78 -11.90
CA PRO A 42 -0.12 -22.57 -11.67
C PRO A 42 0.22 -22.60 -10.17
N GLU A 43 1.36 -23.19 -9.83
CA GLU A 43 1.93 -23.10 -8.48
C GLU A 43 2.68 -21.77 -8.35
N VAL A 44 2.36 -21.01 -7.32
CA VAL A 44 2.88 -19.65 -7.10
C VAL A 44 3.59 -19.59 -5.75
N SER A 45 4.79 -19.02 -5.73
CA SER A 45 5.60 -18.89 -4.52
C SER A 45 6.46 -17.64 -4.54
N SER A 46 6.83 -17.13 -3.36
CA SER A 46 7.88 -16.12 -3.25
C SER A 46 9.25 -16.81 -3.36
N ALA A 47 10.08 -16.36 -4.29
CA ALA A 47 11.43 -16.87 -4.49
C ALA A 47 12.49 -16.13 -3.66
N THR A 48 12.09 -15.10 -2.91
CA THR A 48 12.98 -14.26 -2.08
C THR A 48 12.40 -14.03 -0.69
N PRO A 49 13.23 -13.88 0.35
CA PRO A 49 12.76 -13.61 1.71
C PRO A 49 12.20 -12.19 1.91
N ASP A 50 12.38 -11.30 0.94
CA ASP A 50 11.97 -9.88 1.03
C ASP A 50 10.45 -9.66 0.89
N CYS A 51 9.72 -10.71 0.52
CA CYS A 51 8.26 -10.72 0.40
C CYS A 51 7.69 -12.06 0.86
N SER A 52 6.46 -11.99 1.34
CA SER A 52 5.60 -13.16 1.50
C SER A 52 4.64 -13.27 0.31
N TYR A 53 4.26 -14.51 0.00
CA TYR A 53 3.13 -14.82 -0.86
C TYR A 53 2.19 -15.75 -0.10
N ALA A 54 0.95 -15.32 0.14
CA ALA A 54 -0.05 -16.10 0.84
C ALA A 54 -1.44 -15.72 0.32
N ASN A 55 -2.32 -16.72 0.17
CA ASN A 55 -3.72 -16.54 -0.23
C ASN A 55 -3.90 -15.66 -1.49
N GLY A 56 -3.04 -15.85 -2.49
CA GLY A 56 -3.10 -15.07 -3.74
C GLY A 56 -2.52 -13.65 -3.63
N VAL A 57 -1.94 -13.27 -2.50
CA VAL A 57 -1.42 -11.91 -2.25
C VAL A 57 0.08 -11.95 -2.03
N ILE A 58 0.82 -11.17 -2.83
CA ILE A 58 2.23 -10.87 -2.56
C ILE A 58 2.33 -9.60 -1.71
N THR A 59 3.16 -9.62 -0.66
CA THR A 59 3.38 -8.47 0.23
C THR A 59 4.86 -8.27 0.51
N ALA A 60 5.35 -7.05 0.32
CA ALA A 60 6.72 -6.68 0.68
C ALA A 60 6.89 -6.58 2.22
N LEU A 61 7.98 -7.17 2.73
CA LEU A 61 8.30 -7.25 4.17
C LEU A 61 9.29 -6.17 4.63
N LYS A 62 9.89 -5.43 3.69
CA LYS A 62 10.68 -4.22 3.92
C LYS A 62 10.38 -3.20 2.83
N GLY A 63 10.93 -1.99 2.93
CA GLY A 63 10.70 -0.86 2.03
C GLY A 63 11.82 -0.61 1.02
N SER A 64 12.69 -1.59 0.80
CA SER A 64 13.78 -1.57 -0.17
C SER A 64 14.11 -2.98 -0.67
N GLY A 65 14.89 -3.10 -1.73
CA GLY A 65 15.34 -4.40 -2.25
C GLY A 65 14.48 -4.93 -3.39
N LEU A 66 14.56 -6.24 -3.62
CA LEU A 66 13.93 -6.92 -4.74
C LEU A 66 13.15 -8.12 -4.26
N CYS A 67 11.93 -8.20 -4.75
CA CYS A 67 11.02 -9.32 -4.60
C CYS A 67 10.98 -10.12 -5.89
N ALA A 68 10.91 -11.45 -5.80
CA ALA A 68 10.74 -12.29 -6.97
C ALA A 68 9.63 -13.30 -6.75
N LEU A 69 8.65 -13.32 -7.66
CA LEU A 69 7.58 -14.30 -7.65
C LEU A 69 7.89 -15.39 -8.67
N SER A 70 7.92 -16.64 -8.20
CA SER A 70 8.08 -17.83 -9.04
C SER A 70 6.72 -18.45 -9.32
N ILE A 71 6.43 -18.64 -10.61
CA ILE A 71 5.20 -19.29 -11.07
C ILE A 71 5.58 -20.46 -11.97
N LYS A 72 5.03 -21.64 -11.72
CA LYS A 72 5.32 -22.85 -12.50
C LYS A 72 4.07 -23.69 -12.77
N THR A 73 4.09 -24.40 -13.89
CA THR A 73 3.11 -25.44 -14.23
C THR A 73 3.85 -26.73 -14.52
N ALA A 74 3.27 -27.87 -14.12
CA ALA A 74 3.85 -29.19 -14.33
C ALA A 74 3.72 -29.68 -15.79
N GLY A 75 2.97 -28.96 -16.63
CA GLY A 75 2.60 -29.42 -17.96
C GLY A 75 1.56 -30.55 -17.92
N ASN A 76 1.09 -30.95 -19.11
CA ASN A 76 0.18 -32.07 -19.30
C ASN A 76 0.48 -32.78 -20.64
N ALA A 77 -0.43 -33.64 -21.12
CA ALA A 77 -0.25 -34.37 -22.37
C ALA A 77 -0.09 -33.47 -23.63
N SER A 78 -0.54 -32.21 -23.57
CA SER A 78 -0.52 -31.26 -24.68
C SER A 78 0.52 -30.15 -24.52
N PHE A 79 0.98 -29.87 -23.29
CA PHE A 79 1.91 -28.79 -22.98
C PHE A 79 3.06 -29.26 -22.08
N ALA A 80 4.28 -28.86 -22.41
CA ALA A 80 5.45 -29.09 -21.57
C ALA A 80 5.42 -28.21 -20.30
N PRO A 81 6.05 -28.64 -19.19
CA PRO A 81 6.19 -27.82 -17.99
C PRO A 81 6.84 -26.47 -18.28
N THR A 82 6.37 -25.42 -17.59
CA THR A 82 6.92 -24.06 -17.69
C THR A 82 7.21 -23.49 -16.32
N SER A 83 8.25 -22.65 -16.22
CA SER A 83 8.48 -21.77 -15.08
C SER A 83 8.81 -20.34 -15.54
N ALA A 84 8.35 -19.36 -14.77
CA ALA A 84 8.57 -17.95 -15.01
C ALA A 84 8.82 -17.20 -13.70
N ASN A 85 9.70 -16.20 -13.78
CA ASN A 85 10.04 -15.31 -12.69
C ASN A 85 9.47 -13.91 -12.97
N TYR A 86 8.89 -13.29 -11.94
CA TYR A 86 8.33 -11.94 -12.00
C TYR A 86 8.96 -11.10 -10.89
N PRO A 87 9.97 -10.28 -11.23
CA PRO A 87 10.63 -9.43 -10.24
C PRO A 87 9.78 -8.20 -9.89
N PHE A 88 9.95 -7.69 -8.68
CA PHE A 88 9.36 -6.46 -8.17
C PHE A 88 10.43 -5.64 -7.45
N TYR A 89 10.60 -4.38 -7.84
CA TYR A 89 11.33 -3.44 -7.00
C TYR A 89 10.46 -3.03 -5.82
N VAL A 90 11.08 -3.03 -4.64
CA VAL A 90 10.39 -2.72 -3.39
C VAL A 90 10.69 -1.29 -2.99
N GLY A 91 9.63 -0.50 -2.78
CA GLY A 91 9.70 0.86 -2.29
C GLY A 91 9.15 1.03 -0.87
N LEU A 92 9.49 2.17 -0.28
CA LEU A 92 8.99 2.57 1.04
C LEU A 92 7.45 2.64 1.06
N GLY A 93 6.87 2.19 2.16
CA GLY A 93 5.44 2.31 2.43
C GLY A 93 5.01 3.77 2.54
N GLU A 94 3.74 4.02 2.22
CA GLU A 94 3.14 5.34 2.29
C GLU A 94 2.08 5.38 3.38
N GLN A 95 2.34 6.22 4.39
CA GLN A 95 1.41 6.40 5.49
C GLN A 95 0.16 7.14 5.03
N SER A 96 -0.99 6.77 5.62
CA SER A 96 -2.25 7.45 5.40
C SER A 96 -2.92 7.77 6.73
N ILE A 97 -3.93 8.63 6.67
CA ILE A 97 -4.82 8.91 7.80
C ILE A 97 -6.21 8.57 7.30
N PRO A 98 -6.86 7.51 7.82
CA PRO A 98 -8.05 6.91 7.20
C PRO A 98 -9.21 7.88 7.02
N GLN A 99 -9.40 8.80 7.98
CA GLN A 99 -10.50 9.75 7.92
C GLN A 99 -10.22 11.01 8.73
N PHE A 100 -10.69 12.15 8.21
CA PHE A 100 -10.79 13.41 8.92
C PHE A 100 -12.21 13.92 8.90
N ALA A 101 -12.66 14.52 10.01
CA ALA A 101 -13.90 15.28 9.99
C ALA A 101 -13.65 16.63 9.30
N ALA A 102 -14.42 16.91 8.25
CA ALA A 102 -14.26 18.12 7.44
C ALA A 102 -15.06 19.32 7.97
N LYS A 103 -15.91 19.14 8.99
CA LYS A 103 -16.81 20.18 9.50
C LYS A 103 -16.94 20.12 11.02
N VAL A 104 -17.10 21.28 11.65
CA VAL A 104 -17.36 21.40 13.09
C VAL A 104 -18.18 22.68 13.37
N LYS A 105 -19.07 22.65 14.37
CA LYS A 105 -19.79 23.86 14.79
C LYS A 105 -18.88 24.75 15.65
N LYS A 106 -19.02 26.07 15.53
CA LYS A 106 -18.34 27.03 16.40
C LYS A 106 -18.53 26.65 17.89
N GLY A 107 -17.46 26.75 18.68
CA GLY A 107 -17.45 26.44 20.12
C GLY A 107 -17.33 24.96 20.45
N LYS A 108 -17.49 24.06 19.48
CA LYS A 108 -17.30 22.62 19.68
C LYS A 108 -15.84 22.20 19.48
N THR A 109 -15.52 21.04 20.05
CA THR A 109 -14.21 20.40 19.91
C THR A 109 -14.36 19.17 19.03
N LEU A 110 -13.45 19.02 18.08
CA LEU A 110 -13.30 17.84 17.24
C LEU A 110 -12.07 17.05 17.70
N THR A 111 -12.20 15.73 17.84
CA THR A 111 -11.07 14.83 18.12
C THR A 111 -10.64 14.16 16.81
N LEU A 112 -9.36 14.25 16.48
CA LEU A 112 -8.74 13.63 15.31
C LEU A 112 -8.13 12.27 15.66
N LEU A 113 -7.99 11.39 14.68
CA LEU A 113 -7.21 10.14 14.85
C LEU A 113 -5.77 10.49 15.21
N ALA A 114 -5.23 9.84 16.24
CA ALA A 114 -3.91 10.15 16.77
C ALA A 114 -2.78 9.34 16.11
N GLU A 115 -3.11 8.34 15.28
CA GLU A 115 -2.15 7.41 14.68
C GLU A 115 -2.37 7.30 13.17
N SER A 116 -1.27 7.12 12.43
CA SER A 116 -1.29 6.84 11.00
C SER A 116 -1.64 5.38 10.72
N SER A 117 -1.84 5.03 9.44
CA SER A 117 -2.01 3.63 9.02
C SER A 117 -0.82 2.72 9.32
N PHE A 118 0.31 3.26 9.78
CA PHE A 118 1.47 2.50 10.24
C PHE A 118 1.60 2.48 11.77
N GLY A 119 0.66 3.05 12.51
CA GLY A 119 0.68 3.14 13.97
C GLY A 119 1.55 4.28 14.50
N GLU A 120 2.03 5.17 13.63
CA GLU A 120 2.88 6.28 14.04
C GLU A 120 2.05 7.42 14.61
N LYS A 121 2.51 7.97 15.74
CA LYS A 121 1.85 9.11 16.39
C LYS A 121 1.84 10.34 15.49
N ILE A 122 0.65 10.92 15.33
CA ILE A 122 0.42 12.12 14.53
C ILE A 122 0.50 13.37 15.42
N THR A 123 1.32 14.34 14.99
CA THR A 123 1.36 15.69 15.55
C THR A 123 0.52 16.63 14.69
N PHE A 124 -0.37 17.37 15.32
CA PHE A 124 -1.26 18.33 14.66
C PHE A 124 -0.87 19.76 14.99
N THR A 125 -0.81 20.59 13.95
CA THR A 125 -0.49 22.02 14.07
C THR A 125 -1.43 22.83 13.20
N THR A 126 -1.65 24.09 13.57
CA THR A 126 -2.41 25.04 12.75
C THR A 126 -1.81 26.43 12.88
N ALA A 127 -1.78 27.15 11.77
CA ALA A 127 -1.53 28.60 11.75
C ALA A 127 -2.84 29.40 11.67
N SER A 128 -4.00 28.73 11.63
CA SER A 128 -5.29 29.37 11.45
C SER A 128 -5.78 29.99 12.76
N LYS A 129 -6.28 31.23 12.74
CA LYS A 129 -6.77 31.95 13.95
C LYS A 129 -8.19 31.56 14.37
N ASN A 130 -8.89 30.77 13.56
CA ASN A 130 -10.28 30.37 13.78
C ASN A 130 -10.41 29.04 14.52
N CYS A 131 -9.31 28.34 14.79
CA CYS A 131 -9.27 27.14 15.62
C CYS A 131 -8.01 27.13 16.50
N SER A 132 -8.00 26.30 17.53
CA SER A 132 -6.80 25.96 18.28
C SER A 132 -6.64 24.45 18.42
N ILE A 133 -5.40 23.98 18.55
CA ILE A 133 -5.09 22.54 18.64
C ILE A 133 -4.36 22.26 19.95
N LYS A 134 -4.82 21.24 20.68
CA LYS A 134 -4.12 20.67 21.84
C LYS A 134 -4.12 19.15 21.73
N GLY A 135 -2.95 18.56 21.50
CA GLY A 135 -2.83 17.15 21.14
C GLY A 135 -3.54 16.86 19.81
N ASN A 136 -4.49 15.92 19.82
CA ASN A 136 -5.34 15.59 18.67
C ASN A 136 -6.71 16.28 18.71
N LYS A 137 -6.93 17.24 19.63
CA LYS A 137 -8.21 17.96 19.77
C LYS A 137 -8.13 19.33 19.11
N VAL A 138 -9.06 19.60 18.20
CA VAL A 138 -9.24 20.88 17.52
C VAL A 138 -10.44 21.59 18.11
N LYS A 139 -10.24 22.75 18.74
CA LYS A 139 -11.32 23.60 19.25
C LYS A 139 -11.70 24.64 18.20
N ALA A 140 -12.98 24.70 17.83
CA ALA A 140 -13.50 25.66 16.86
C ALA A 140 -13.81 27.01 17.54
N LEU A 141 -13.14 28.08 17.12
CA LEU A 141 -13.22 29.40 17.76
C LEU A 141 -14.07 30.39 16.96
N LYS A 142 -13.83 30.49 15.66
CA LYS A 142 -14.51 31.43 14.75
C LYS A 142 -15.00 30.70 13.50
N LYS A 143 -16.09 31.18 12.89
CA LYS A 143 -16.56 30.63 11.60
C LYS A 143 -15.48 30.81 10.53
N GLY A 144 -15.43 29.90 9.55
CA GLY A 144 -14.44 29.91 8.46
C GLY A 144 -13.66 28.60 8.35
N ASN A 145 -12.51 28.63 7.66
CA ASN A 145 -11.71 27.43 7.35
C ASN A 145 -10.50 27.28 8.26
N CYS A 146 -10.44 26.22 9.05
CA CYS A 146 -9.29 25.88 9.89
C CYS A 146 -8.38 24.90 9.12
N VAL A 147 -7.23 25.37 8.67
CA VAL A 147 -6.22 24.53 8.02
C VAL A 147 -5.38 23.85 9.09
N VAL A 148 -5.34 22.52 9.06
CA VAL A 148 -4.57 21.69 9.99
C VAL A 148 -3.51 20.93 9.22
N VAL A 149 -2.29 20.93 9.77
CA VAL A 149 -1.17 20.15 9.26
C VAL A 149 -0.93 18.97 10.21
N ALA A 150 -1.09 17.77 9.69
CA ALA A 150 -0.74 16.51 10.35
C ALA A 150 0.67 16.06 9.94
N ARG A 151 1.47 15.62 10.90
CA ARG A 151 2.80 15.03 10.68
C ARG A 151 2.98 13.73 11.44
N ALA A 152 3.57 12.72 10.81
CA ALA A 152 4.01 11.49 11.47
C ALA A 152 5.43 11.11 10.99
N ALA A 153 6.23 10.51 11.86
CA ALA A 153 7.60 10.15 11.55
C ALA A 153 7.66 9.04 10.49
N GLY A 154 8.72 9.06 9.67
CA GLY A 154 9.07 7.93 8.81
C GLY A 154 9.94 6.94 9.56
N LYS A 155 10.11 5.75 8.99
CA LYS A 155 11.08 4.76 9.45
C LYS A 155 11.96 4.35 8.29
N THR A 156 13.28 4.55 8.44
CA THR A 156 14.30 4.15 7.46
C THR A 156 14.07 2.72 7.00
N ASP A 157 14.16 2.49 5.70
CA ASP A 157 13.94 1.19 5.04
C ASP A 157 12.54 0.58 5.19
N PHE A 158 11.55 1.31 5.72
CA PHE A 158 10.19 0.81 5.85
C PHE A 158 9.12 1.75 5.29
N TRP A 159 9.00 2.99 5.75
CA TRP A 159 7.98 3.92 5.25
C TRP A 159 8.41 5.39 5.32
N LYS A 160 7.88 6.19 4.39
CA LYS A 160 8.14 7.63 4.30
C LYS A 160 7.48 8.39 5.46
N PRO A 161 8.04 9.54 5.90
CA PRO A 161 7.33 10.43 6.82
C PRO A 161 6.03 10.94 6.19
N LEU A 162 5.06 11.23 7.04
CA LEU A 162 3.76 11.76 6.64
C LEU A 162 3.71 13.27 6.87
N VAL A 163 3.30 14.03 5.86
CA VAL A 163 2.90 15.44 6.02
C VAL A 163 1.64 15.66 5.20
N ARG A 164 0.54 16.03 5.85
CA ARG A 164 -0.75 16.22 5.17
C ARG A 164 -1.48 17.45 5.70
N ASN A 165 -1.98 18.26 4.77
CA ASN A 165 -2.83 19.40 5.06
C ASN A 165 -4.29 19.02 4.81
N PHE A 166 -5.18 19.43 5.71
CA PHE A 166 -6.62 19.31 5.51
C PHE A 166 -7.34 20.51 6.12
N THR A 167 -8.53 20.79 5.61
CA THR A 167 -9.33 21.94 6.00
C THR A 167 -10.57 21.49 6.72
N ILE A 168 -10.78 22.03 7.92
CA ILE A 168 -11.99 21.86 8.71
C ILE A 168 -12.84 23.13 8.55
N LYS A 169 -14.04 23.00 8.01
CA LYS A 169 -15.00 24.11 7.89
C LYS A 169 -15.74 24.30 9.22
N ILE A 170 -15.63 25.50 9.78
CA ILE A 170 -16.31 25.91 11.01
C ILE A 170 -17.58 26.68 10.66
N SER A 171 -18.74 26.14 11.07
CA SER A 171 -20.08 26.71 10.84
C SER A 171 -20.68 27.36 12.08
#